data_AF-A0A1E8B7Y3-F1
#
_entry.id   AF-A0A1E8B7Y3-F1
#
_cell.length_a   1.000
_cell.length_b   1.000
_cell.length_c   1.000
_cell.angle_alpha   90.00
_cell.angle_beta   90.00
_cell.angle_gamma   90.00
#
_symmetry.space_group_name_H-M   'P 1'
#
loop_
_entity.id
_entity.type
_entity.pdbx_description
1 polymer ?
#
loop_
_entity_poly.entity_id
_entity_poly.type
_entity_poly.pdbx_seq_one_letter_code
_entity_poly.pdbx_strand_id
1 'polypeptide(L)'
;MIPTKLAISIIGGREGVPFPAIIEGLFMEIAIEILREAGLRLPKPIGSAMGIVGGLIIGQAAVSAGIVSPIMVIVVAATAISSFALSHYSTAIPLRILRFVAMFFAAIFGLYGVILFFLFICSHIARLKSFGVPYASPAVLYQFTDWKDFIVRMPIQMMKRRPKMLNLKDYVRKGSEEE
;
A
#
# COMPACT_ATOMS: atom_id res chain seq x y z
N MET A 1 15.95 -4.53 -19.44
CA MET A 1 16.16 -6.00 -19.31
C MET A 1 16.74 -6.27 -17.94
N ILE A 2 16.32 -7.34 -17.27
CA ILE A 2 16.91 -7.76 -15.98
C ILE A 2 18.33 -8.27 -16.25
N PRO A 3 19.36 -7.88 -15.47
CA PRO A 3 20.71 -8.40 -15.65
C PRO A 3 20.75 -9.93 -15.59
N THR A 4 21.42 -10.58 -16.54
CA THR A 4 21.42 -12.04 -16.69
C THR A 4 21.89 -12.77 -15.43
N LYS A 5 22.90 -12.24 -14.74
CA LYS A 5 23.39 -12.79 -13.46
C LYS A 5 22.31 -12.83 -12.39
N LEU A 6 21.48 -11.79 -12.32
CA LEU A 6 20.39 -11.68 -11.35
C LEU A 6 19.26 -12.65 -11.72
N ALA A 7 18.93 -12.78 -13.00
CA ALA A 7 17.95 -13.75 -13.47
C ALA A 7 18.35 -15.20 -13.14
N ILE A 8 19.62 -15.56 -13.36
CA ILE A 8 20.15 -16.90 -13.01
C ILE A 8 20.06 -17.13 -11.49
N SER A 9 20.42 -16.13 -10.67
CA SER A 9 20.30 -16.25 -9.22
C SER A 9 18.85 -16.40 -8.74
N ILE A 10 17.89 -15.75 -9.41
CA ILE A 10 16.46 -15.90 -9.09
C ILE A 10 15.98 -17.31 -9.42
N ILE A 11 16.37 -17.84 -10.57
CA ILE A 11 15.99 -19.19 -11.00
C ILE A 11 16.58 -20.22 -10.03
N GLY A 12 17.89 -20.13 -9.73
CA GLY A 12 18.54 -21.03 -8.77
C GLY A 12 17.95 -20.93 -7.37
N GLY A 13 17.53 -19.74 -6.93
CA GLY A 13 16.83 -19.54 -5.66
C GLY A 13 15.43 -20.15 -5.59
N ARG A 14 14.88 -20.63 -6.71
CA ARG A 14 13.58 -21.32 -6.79
C ARG A 14 13.68 -22.82 -7.04
N GLU A 15 14.84 -23.35 -7.46
CA GLU A 15 15.01 -24.77 -7.82
C GLU A 15 14.72 -25.76 -6.68
N GLY A 16 14.73 -25.32 -5.42
CA GLY A 16 14.41 -26.14 -4.25
C GLY A 16 13.02 -25.92 -3.63
N VAL A 17 12.20 -25.02 -4.18
CA VAL A 17 10.92 -24.63 -3.55
C VAL A 17 9.75 -25.36 -4.22
N PRO A 18 9.00 -26.22 -3.49
CA PRO A 18 7.96 -27.07 -4.07
C PRO A 18 6.65 -26.32 -4.35
N PHE A 19 6.50 -25.10 -3.81
CA PHE A 19 5.27 -24.32 -3.90
C PHE A 19 5.32 -23.27 -5.02
N PRO A 20 4.18 -23.00 -5.68
CA PRO A 20 4.06 -21.88 -6.60
C PRO A 20 4.13 -20.55 -5.83
N ALA A 21 4.55 -19.48 -6.53
CA ALA A 21 4.78 -18.16 -5.93
C ALA A 21 3.57 -17.59 -5.18
N ILE A 22 2.34 -17.90 -5.61
CA ILE A 22 1.13 -17.47 -4.91
C ILE A 22 1.02 -18.09 -3.50
N ILE A 23 1.37 -19.36 -3.34
CA ILE A 23 1.32 -20.05 -2.04
C ILE A 23 2.45 -19.54 -1.14
N GLU A 24 3.66 -19.41 -1.69
CA GLU A 24 4.80 -18.80 -0.97
C GLU A 24 4.42 -17.41 -0.42
N GLY A 25 3.84 -16.57 -1.28
CA GLY A 25 3.40 -15.23 -0.89
C GLY A 25 2.27 -15.24 0.13
N LEU A 26 1.23 -16.04 -0.07
CA LEU A 26 0.11 -16.12 0.88
C LEU A 26 0.58 -16.54 2.28
N PHE A 27 1.46 -17.53 2.37
CA PHE A 27 2.02 -17.98 3.64
C PHE A 27 2.77 -16.85 4.36
N MET A 28 3.69 -16.18 3.64
CA MET A 28 4.46 -15.07 4.20
C MET A 28 3.59 -13.87 4.57
N GLU A 29 2.57 -13.56 3.77
CA GLU A 29 1.69 -12.43 4.04
C GLU A 29 0.80 -12.66 5.25
N ILE A 30 0.30 -13.89 5.43
CA ILE A 30 -0.43 -14.29 6.64
C ILE A 30 0.48 -14.21 7.85
N ALA A 31 1.72 -14.70 7.75
CA ALA A 31 2.68 -14.64 8.85
C ALA A 31 2.94 -13.18 9.30
N ILE A 32 3.07 -12.25 8.35
CA ILE A 32 3.25 -10.83 8.67
C ILE A 32 2.00 -10.23 9.34
N GLU A 33 0.80 -10.57 8.90
CA GLU A 33 -0.42 -10.09 9.58
C GLU A 33 -0.52 -10.61 11.00
N ILE A 34 -0.19 -11.90 11.23
CA ILE A 34 -0.17 -12.48 12.58
C ILE A 34 0.85 -11.75 13.46
N LEU A 35 2.08 -11.54 12.96
CA LEU A 35 3.12 -10.80 13.69
C LEU A 35 2.67 -9.37 14.01
N ARG A 36 2.00 -8.72 13.07
CA ARG A 36 1.52 -7.34 13.24
C ARG A 36 0.43 -7.25 14.28
N GLU A 37 -0.55 -8.15 14.23
CA GLU A 37 -1.65 -8.17 15.19
C GLU A 37 -1.14 -8.53 16.60
N ALA A 38 -0.20 -9.47 16.71
CA ALA A 38 0.47 -9.77 17.97
C ALA A 38 1.25 -8.55 18.50
N GLY A 39 2.02 -7.89 17.63
CA GLY A 39 2.81 -6.71 17.98
C GLY A 39 1.97 -5.52 18.46
N LEU A 40 0.76 -5.35 17.93
CA LEU A 40 -0.18 -4.30 18.35
C LEU A 40 -0.87 -4.58 19.68
N ARG A 41 -1.05 -5.86 20.03
CA ARG A 41 -1.71 -6.28 21.28
C ARG A 41 -0.77 -6.34 22.47
N LEU A 42 0.53 -6.43 22.23
CA LEU A 42 1.55 -6.52 23.27
C LEU A 42 2.02 -5.12 23.73
N PRO A 43 2.51 -4.98 24.97
CA PRO A 43 3.16 -3.75 25.43
C PRO A 43 4.34 -3.38 24.53
N LYS A 44 4.56 -2.06 24.30
CA LYS A 44 5.55 -1.54 23.33
C LYS A 44 6.93 -2.23 23.35
N PRO A 45 7.59 -2.49 24.50
CA PRO A 45 8.89 -3.15 24.51
C PRO A 45 8.85 -4.61 24.05
N ILE A 46 7.74 -5.30 24.30
CA ILE A 46 7.54 -6.71 23.93
C ILE A 46 7.09 -6.79 22.47
N GLY A 47 6.23 -5.87 22.02
CA GLY A 47 5.76 -5.80 20.63
C GLY A 47 6.88 -5.56 19.62
N SER A 48 7.83 -4.66 19.92
CA SER A 48 8.99 -4.42 19.06
C SER A 48 9.94 -5.63 19.02
N ALA A 49 10.21 -6.26 20.16
CA ALA A 49 11.02 -7.47 20.25
C ALA A 49 10.38 -8.62 19.44
N MET A 50 9.07 -8.84 19.58
CA MET A 50 8.33 -9.85 18.82
C MET A 50 8.34 -9.59 17.31
N GLY A 51 8.29 -8.32 16.88
CA GLY A 51 8.40 -7.96 15.47
C GLY A 51 9.77 -8.32 14.87
N ILE A 52 10.86 -8.02 15.58
CA ILE A 52 12.23 -8.33 15.12
C ILE A 52 12.47 -9.85 15.12
N VAL A 53 12.22 -10.49 16.25
CA VAL A 53 12.44 -11.92 16.44
C VAL A 53 11.54 -12.72 15.51
N GLY A 54 10.25 -12.39 15.45
CA GLY A 54 9.28 -13.06 14.60
C GLY A 54 9.59 -12.91 13.11
N GLY A 55 9.90 -11.70 12.64
CA GLY A 55 10.21 -11.45 11.23
C GLY A 55 11.48 -12.16 10.76
N LEU A 56 12.56 -12.09 11.57
CA LEU A 56 13.84 -12.74 11.24
C LEU A 56 13.74 -14.26 11.32
N ILE A 57 13.19 -14.81 12.41
CA ILE A 57 13.09 -16.27 12.60
C ILE A 57 12.16 -16.87 11.55
N ILE A 58 10.98 -16.30 11.31
CA ILE A 58 10.05 -16.83 10.31
C ILE A 58 10.66 -16.76 8.91
N GLY A 59 11.27 -15.63 8.54
CA GLY A 59 11.90 -15.48 7.23
C GLY A 59 13.05 -16.46 7.01
N GLN A 60 13.97 -16.59 7.98
CA GLN A 60 15.09 -17.51 7.87
C GLN A 60 14.65 -18.97 7.92
N ALA A 61 13.73 -19.33 8.80
CA ALA A 61 13.21 -20.70 8.89
C ALA A 61 12.47 -21.09 7.60
N ALA A 62 11.67 -20.19 7.01
CA ALA A 62 10.95 -20.46 5.78
C ALA A 62 11.88 -20.70 4.58
N VAL A 63 12.98 -19.94 4.49
CA VAL A 63 14.00 -20.13 3.44
C VAL A 63 14.79 -21.41 3.68
N SER A 64 15.27 -21.65 4.90
CA SER A 64 16.06 -22.84 5.23
C SER A 64 15.27 -24.15 5.11
N ALA A 65 13.96 -24.10 5.38
CA ALA A 65 13.05 -25.24 5.19
C ALA A 65 12.67 -25.46 3.71
N GLY A 66 13.11 -24.61 2.79
CA GLY A 66 12.76 -24.68 1.37
C GLY A 66 11.29 -24.40 1.06
N ILE A 67 10.54 -23.83 2.01
CA ILE A 67 9.10 -23.54 1.84
C ILE A 67 8.91 -22.28 0.99
N VAL A 68 9.82 -21.31 1.11
CA VAL A 68 9.73 -20.01 0.46
C VAL A 68 11.08 -19.64 -0.17
N SER A 69 11.06 -19.09 -1.38
CA SER A 69 12.27 -18.63 -2.07
C SER A 69 12.82 -17.35 -1.43
N PRO A 70 14.16 -17.15 -1.38
CA PRO A 70 14.76 -15.93 -0.83
C PRO A 70 14.23 -14.65 -1.50
N ILE A 71 13.98 -14.71 -2.82
CA ILE A 71 13.46 -13.57 -3.56
C ILE A 71 12.04 -13.19 -3.11
N MET A 72 11.21 -14.18 -2.77
CA MET A 72 9.85 -13.95 -2.29
C MET A 72 9.89 -13.28 -0.91
N VAL A 73 10.80 -13.69 -0.02
CA VAL A 73 10.99 -13.03 1.28
C VAL A 73 11.35 -11.56 1.11
N ILE A 74 12.23 -11.22 0.16
CA ILE A 74 12.60 -9.83 -0.13
C ILE A 74 11.38 -9.03 -0.61
N VAL A 75 10.60 -9.57 -1.55
CA VAL A 75 9.41 -8.90 -2.09
C VAL A 75 8.37 -8.65 -1.00
N VAL A 76 8.10 -9.65 -0.15
CA VAL A 76 7.13 -9.53 0.93
C VAL A 76 7.61 -8.57 2.02
N ALA A 77 8.90 -8.62 2.40
CA ALA A 77 9.48 -7.69 3.36
C ALA A 77 9.40 -6.24 2.87
N ALA A 78 9.74 -5.98 1.60
CA ALA A 78 9.61 -4.66 0.99
C ALA A 78 8.15 -4.17 1.05
N THR A 79 7.20 -5.02 0.64
CA THR A 79 5.77 -4.72 0.67
C THR A 79 5.27 -4.41 2.09
N ALA A 80 5.71 -5.20 3.07
CA ALA A 80 5.35 -5.02 4.47
C ALA A 80 5.91 -3.72 5.05
N ILE A 81 7.14 -3.34 4.71
CA ILE A 81 7.76 -2.06 5.11
C ILE A 81 7.02 -0.89 4.44
N SER A 82 6.73 -0.99 3.14
CA SER A 82 5.98 0.04 2.41
C SER A 82 4.60 0.30 3.00
N SER A 83 3.95 -0.70 3.60
CA SER A 83 2.66 -0.50 4.26
C SER A 83 2.70 0.48 5.45
N PHE A 84 3.87 0.70 6.07
CA PHE A 84 4.03 1.68 7.15
C PHE A 84 4.11 3.12 6.65
N ALA A 85 4.20 3.36 5.33
CA ALA A 85 4.06 4.71 4.77
C ALA A 85 2.65 5.29 4.98
N LEU A 86 1.66 4.43 5.24
CA LEU A 86 0.30 4.83 5.58
C LEU A 86 0.25 5.26 7.05
N SER A 87 0.04 6.57 7.29
CA SER A 87 -0.01 7.16 8.64
C SER A 87 -1.21 6.70 9.47
N HIS A 88 -2.28 6.22 8.83
CA HIS A 88 -3.52 5.81 9.50
C HIS A 88 -3.73 4.30 9.43
N TYR A 89 -3.76 3.65 10.59
CA TYR A 89 -3.95 2.20 10.71
C TYR A 89 -5.28 1.72 10.10
N SER A 90 -6.36 2.49 10.31
CA SER A 90 -7.69 2.20 9.77
C SER A 90 -7.71 2.19 8.24
N THR A 91 -6.94 3.04 7.58
CA THR A 91 -6.78 3.05 6.12
C THR A 91 -5.90 1.90 5.62
N ALA A 92 -4.96 1.45 6.44
CA ALA A 92 -4.07 0.35 6.08
C ALA A 92 -4.78 -1.03 6.08
N ILE A 93 -5.85 -1.23 6.86
CA ILE A 93 -6.55 -2.53 6.90
C ILE A 93 -7.23 -2.86 5.55
N PRO A 94 -8.07 -2.00 4.95
CA PRO A 94 -8.67 -2.26 3.64
C PRO A 94 -7.64 -2.52 2.55
N LEU A 95 -6.54 -1.77 2.52
CA LEU A 95 -5.47 -1.94 1.53
C LEU A 95 -4.77 -3.30 1.67
N ARG A 96 -4.61 -3.81 2.90
CA ARG A 96 -4.09 -5.16 3.15
C ARG A 96 -5.03 -6.25 2.64
N ILE A 97 -6.34 -6.10 2.85
CA ILE A 97 -7.35 -7.03 2.33
C ILE A 97 -7.38 -7.00 0.79
N LEU A 98 -7.37 -5.81 0.19
CA LEU A 98 -7.33 -5.63 -1.26
C LEU A 98 -6.09 -6.28 -1.88
N ARG A 99 -4.94 -6.28 -1.18
CA ARG A 99 -3.73 -6.96 -1.65
C ARG A 99 -3.93 -8.46 -1.81
N PHE A 100 -4.60 -9.13 -0.87
CA PHE A 100 -4.91 -10.55 -1.02
C PHE A 100 -5.77 -10.80 -2.27
N VAL A 101 -6.78 -9.97 -2.51
CA VAL A 101 -7.60 -10.04 -3.73
C VAL A 101 -6.76 -9.79 -4.99
N ALA A 102 -5.87 -8.80 -4.97
CA ALA A 102 -4.95 -8.51 -6.08
C ALA A 102 -4.07 -9.72 -6.41
N MET A 103 -3.57 -10.42 -5.39
CA MET A 103 -2.76 -11.63 -5.56
C MET A 103 -3.55 -12.77 -6.23
N PHE A 104 -4.83 -12.95 -5.89
CA PHE A 104 -5.68 -13.93 -6.57
C PHE A 104 -5.90 -13.58 -8.05
N PHE A 105 -6.17 -12.30 -8.36
CA PHE A 105 -6.28 -11.84 -9.75
C PHE A 105 -4.97 -12.06 -10.51
N ALA A 106 -3.83 -11.78 -9.88
CA ALA A 106 -2.51 -12.01 -10.45
C ALA A 106 -2.20 -13.50 -10.66
N ALA A 107 -2.66 -14.37 -9.76
CA ALA A 107 -2.44 -15.81 -9.87
C ALA A 107 -3.24 -16.45 -11.01
N ILE A 108 -4.48 -15.99 -11.24
CA ILE A 108 -5.37 -16.54 -12.27
C ILE A 108 -5.03 -15.97 -13.65
N PHE A 109 -4.86 -14.65 -13.75
CA PHE A 109 -4.73 -13.94 -15.04
C PHE A 109 -3.33 -13.36 -15.27
N GLY A 110 -2.36 -13.62 -14.39
CA GLY A 110 -1.01 -13.07 -14.49
C GLY A 110 -0.98 -11.54 -14.38
N LEU A 111 -0.07 -10.92 -15.13
CA LEU A 111 0.07 -9.46 -15.18
C LEU A 111 -1.21 -8.77 -15.67
N TYR A 112 -1.97 -9.40 -16.56
CA TYR A 112 -3.24 -8.87 -17.04
C TYR A 112 -4.26 -8.72 -15.90
N GLY A 113 -4.32 -9.70 -14.99
CA GLY A 113 -5.16 -9.64 -13.79
C GLY A 113 -4.81 -8.47 -12.87
N VAL A 114 -3.52 -8.19 -12.69
CA VAL A 114 -3.04 -7.04 -11.91
C VAL A 114 -3.55 -5.73 -12.51
N ILE A 115 -3.44 -5.58 -13.82
CA ILE A 115 -3.92 -4.38 -14.54
C ILE A 115 -5.44 -4.24 -14.40
N LEU A 116 -6.19 -5.32 -14.61
CA LEU A 116 -7.65 -5.31 -14.46
C LEU A 116 -8.09 -4.94 -13.04
N PHE A 117 -7.46 -5.54 -12.03
CA PHE A 117 -7.76 -5.25 -10.63
C PHE A 117 -7.45 -3.79 -10.28
N PHE A 118 -6.32 -3.27 -10.77
CA PHE A 118 -5.95 -1.87 -10.60
C PHE A 118 -6.99 -0.93 -11.23
N LEU A 119 -7.39 -1.19 -12.48
CA LEU A 119 -8.42 -0.39 -13.17
C LEU A 119 -9.78 -0.47 -12.45
N PHE A 120 -10.15 -1.65 -11.95
CA PHE A 120 -11.36 -1.84 -11.16
C PHE A 120 -11.36 -0.97 -9.90
N ILE A 121 -10.24 -0.95 -9.16
CA ILE A 121 -10.09 -0.08 -7.98
C ILE A 121 -10.18 1.40 -8.39
N CYS A 122 -9.48 1.83 -9.44
CA CYS A 122 -9.53 3.22 -9.90
C CYS A 122 -10.95 3.66 -10.25
N SER A 123 -11.69 2.80 -10.98
CA SER A 123 -13.10 3.05 -11.34
C SER A 123 -14.00 3.14 -10.11
N HIS A 124 -13.79 2.25 -9.12
CA HIS A 124 -14.53 2.29 -7.86
C HIS A 124 -14.29 3.60 -7.10
N ILE A 125 -13.03 4.01 -6.97
CA ILE A 125 -12.64 5.26 -6.27
C ILE A 125 -13.21 6.49 -6.99
N ALA A 126 -13.25 6.51 -8.32
CA ALA A 126 -13.81 7.61 -9.10
C ALA A 126 -15.33 7.81 -8.87
N ARG A 127 -16.05 6.73 -8.51
CA ARG A 127 -17.49 6.78 -8.22
C ARG A 127 -17.83 7.14 -6.78
N LEU A 128 -16.88 6.98 -5.85
CA LEU A 128 -17.11 7.29 -4.44
C LEU A 128 -17.33 8.79 -4.24
N LYS A 129 -18.31 9.15 -3.40
CA LYS A 129 -18.59 10.52 -2.97
C LYS A 129 -18.51 10.60 -1.45
N SER A 130 -17.80 11.60 -0.94
CA SER A 130 -17.72 11.95 0.48
C SER A 130 -18.46 13.26 0.69
N PHE A 131 -19.56 13.24 1.46
CA PHE A 131 -20.42 14.40 1.71
C PHE A 131 -20.79 15.20 0.44
N GLY A 132 -21.12 14.48 -0.64
CA GLY A 132 -21.51 15.06 -1.93
C GLY A 132 -20.35 15.42 -2.87
N VAL A 133 -19.10 15.40 -2.40
CA VAL A 133 -17.90 15.69 -3.20
C VAL A 133 -17.25 14.38 -3.66
N PRO A 134 -16.86 14.22 -4.94
CA PRO A 134 -16.16 13.01 -5.40
C PRO A 134 -14.88 12.76 -4.59
N TYR A 135 -14.65 11.53 -4.11
CA TYR A 135 -13.49 11.19 -3.28
C TYR A 135 -12.16 11.39 -4.04
N ALA A 136 -12.17 11.12 -5.34
CA ALA A 136 -11.02 11.36 -6.23
C ALA A 136 -10.83 12.85 -6.60
N SER A 137 -11.70 13.76 -6.14
CA SER A 137 -11.66 15.17 -6.57
C SER A 137 -10.30 15.84 -6.37
N PRO A 138 -9.54 15.63 -5.28
CA PRO A 138 -8.24 16.29 -5.10
C PRO A 138 -7.17 15.77 -6.06
N ALA A 139 -7.31 14.54 -6.54
CA ALA A 139 -6.37 13.87 -7.44
C ALA A 139 -6.68 14.15 -8.93
N VAL A 140 -7.94 14.40 -9.27
CA VAL A 140 -8.39 14.71 -10.64
C VAL A 140 -8.15 16.20 -10.92
N LEU A 141 -7.37 16.52 -11.97
CA LEU A 141 -7.16 17.90 -12.41
C LEU A 141 -8.49 18.53 -12.86
N TYR A 142 -9.19 19.19 -11.95
CA TYR A 142 -10.19 20.19 -12.34
C TYR A 142 -9.51 21.55 -12.60
N GLN A 143 -8.40 21.87 -11.90
CA GLN A 143 -7.59 23.08 -12.14
C GLN A 143 -6.17 22.99 -11.53
N PHE A 144 -5.14 23.53 -12.20
CA PHE A 144 -3.73 23.52 -11.73
C PHE A 144 -3.50 24.20 -10.38
N THR A 145 -4.40 25.09 -9.94
CA THR A 145 -4.32 25.75 -8.62
C THR A 145 -4.54 24.78 -7.45
N ASP A 146 -5.28 23.69 -7.64
CA ASP A 146 -5.62 22.75 -6.57
C ASP A 146 -4.46 21.75 -6.30
N TRP A 147 -3.54 21.60 -7.25
CA TRP A 147 -2.31 20.80 -7.08
C TRP A 147 -1.33 21.38 -6.06
N LYS A 148 -1.41 22.70 -5.81
CA LYS A 148 -0.64 23.42 -4.77
C LYS A 148 -1.08 23.09 -3.34
N ASP A 149 -2.13 22.29 -3.18
CA ASP A 149 -2.58 21.80 -1.87
C ASP A 149 -2.49 20.25 -1.82
N PHE A 150 -2.63 19.59 -2.97
CA PHE A 150 -2.58 18.12 -3.08
C PHE A 150 -1.15 17.52 -3.12
N ILE A 151 -0.25 18.04 -3.96
CA ILE A 151 1.11 17.47 -4.14
C ILE A 151 2.13 18.19 -3.24
N VAL A 152 2.06 19.51 -3.19
CA VAL A 152 2.97 20.35 -2.38
C VAL A 152 2.11 21.11 -1.40
N ARG A 153 2.10 20.73 -0.12
CA ARG A 153 1.26 21.38 0.89
C ARG A 153 1.75 22.81 1.16
N MET A 154 1.18 23.80 0.49
CA MET A 154 1.54 25.22 0.69
C MET A 154 1.11 25.73 2.08
N PRO A 155 1.78 26.78 2.62
CA PRO A 155 1.41 27.39 3.89
C PRO A 155 -0.03 27.93 3.87
N ILE A 156 -0.77 27.69 4.96
CA ILE A 156 -2.19 28.07 5.10
C ILE A 156 -2.41 29.58 4.87
N GLN A 157 -1.42 30.41 5.22
CA GLN A 157 -1.47 31.86 5.04
C GLN A 157 -1.53 32.32 3.57
N MET A 158 -1.01 31.51 2.64
CA MET A 158 -1.05 31.81 1.20
C MET A 158 -2.34 31.33 0.53
N MET A 159 -3.19 30.57 1.24
CA MET A 159 -4.44 30.00 0.73
C MET A 159 -5.63 30.95 0.94
N LYS A 160 -5.72 31.99 0.10
CA LYS A 160 -6.79 33.01 0.18
C LYS A 160 -8.17 32.54 -0.34
N ARG A 161 -8.21 31.52 -1.20
CA ARG A 161 -9.45 31.03 -1.83
C ARG A 161 -9.79 29.61 -1.38
N ARG A 162 -11.09 29.29 -1.32
CA ARG A 162 -11.57 27.93 -1.02
C ARG A 162 -11.48 27.03 -2.25
N PRO A 163 -11.27 25.71 -2.10
CA PRO A 163 -11.28 24.76 -3.21
C PRO A 163 -12.61 24.80 -3.95
N LYS A 164 -12.57 24.92 -5.29
CA LYS A 164 -13.78 25.06 -6.12
C LYS A 164 -14.67 23.82 -6.12
N MET A 165 -14.09 22.65 -5.85
CA MET A 165 -14.78 21.37 -5.75
C MET A 165 -15.87 21.29 -4.66
N LEU A 166 -15.94 22.27 -3.75
CA LEU A 166 -17.00 22.38 -2.74
C LEU A 166 -18.27 23.09 -3.24
N ASN A 167 -18.29 23.67 -4.46
CA ASN A 167 -19.42 24.42 -5.02
C ASN A 167 -20.05 25.44 -4.04
N LEU A 168 -19.21 26.16 -3.28
CA LEU A 168 -19.65 27.16 -2.31
C LEU A 168 -20.02 28.46 -3.02
N LYS A 169 -21.07 29.15 -2.53
CA LYS A 169 -21.43 30.50 -2.99
C LYS A 169 -20.36 31.55 -2.65
N ASP A 170 -19.61 31.32 -1.58
CA ASP A 170 -18.51 32.18 -1.13
C ASP A 170 -17.15 31.51 -1.39
N TYR A 171 -16.39 32.11 -2.30
CA TYR A 171 -15.11 31.63 -2.79
C TYR A 171 -13.91 32.09 -1.94
N VAL A 172 -14.11 33.03 -1.01
CA VAL A 172 -13.02 33.64 -0.25
C VAL A 172 -12.89 32.92 1.10
N ARG A 173 -11.67 32.49 1.45
CA ARG A 173 -11.41 31.70 2.67
C ARG A 173 -11.32 32.57 3.92
N LYS A 174 -10.69 33.74 3.81
CA LYS A 174 -10.67 34.83 4.79
C LYS A 174 -11.35 36.03 4.14
N GLY A 175 -12.46 36.50 4.71
CA GLY A 175 -12.97 37.83 4.37
C GLY A 175 -11.80 38.81 4.45
N SER A 176 -11.69 39.72 3.49
CA SER A 176 -10.86 40.91 3.68
C SER A 176 -11.20 41.45 5.05
N GLU A 177 -10.23 41.50 5.96
CA GLU A 177 -10.35 42.40 7.10
C GLU A 177 -10.63 43.76 6.46
N GLU A 178 -11.85 44.25 6.66
CA GLU A 178 -12.20 45.64 6.40
C GLU A 178 -11.23 46.45 7.27
N GLU A 179 -10.25 47.09 6.63
CA GLU A 179 -9.60 48.28 7.18
C GLU A 179 -10.54 49.49 7.06
#